data_AF-A0A2D8D4F8-F1
#
_entry.id   AF-A0A2D8D4F8-F1
#
_cell.length_a   1.000
_cell.length_b   1.000
_cell.length_c   1.000
_cell.angle_alpha   90.00
_cell.angle_beta   90.00
_cell.angle_gamma   90.00
#
_symmetry.space_group_name_H-M   'P 1'
#
loop_
_entity.id
_entity.type
_entity.pdbx_description
1 polymer ?
#
loop_
_entity_poly.entity_id
_entity_poly.type
_entity_poly.pdbx_seq_one_letter_code
_entity_poly.pdbx_strand_id
1 'polypeptide(L)'
;MIRWRERKLGAIAAACLAVTAISAPAMAEVRQVDGDLWMQSTAEQKQAYLVGVVNVLAVNQALRQKRGTADASDPLSRYLAAADQQSIAQMQASLDSYYANAANRSVPVLGALWRASVAAR
;
A
#
# COMPACT_ATOMS: atom_id res chain seq x y z
N MET A 1 -1.96 47.57 -34.15
CA MET A 1 -1.84 46.93 -32.80
C MET A 1 -2.51 45.56 -32.68
N ILE A 2 -3.54 45.22 -33.46
CA ILE A 2 -4.34 43.97 -33.32
C ILE A 2 -3.53 42.68 -33.60
N ARG A 3 -2.70 42.66 -34.67
CA ARG A 3 -1.85 41.50 -35.06
C ARG A 3 -0.81 41.05 -34.03
N TRP A 4 -0.44 41.90 -33.06
CA TRP A 4 0.54 41.54 -32.02
C TRP A 4 -0.11 40.77 -30.86
N ARG A 5 -1.40 41.03 -30.60
CA ARG A 5 -2.17 40.37 -29.54
C ARG A 5 -2.53 38.94 -29.92
N GLU A 6 -2.89 38.71 -31.18
CA GLU A 6 -3.24 37.38 -31.73
C GLU A 6 -2.05 36.41 -31.75
N ARG A 7 -0.85 36.90 -32.10
CA ARG A 7 0.38 36.10 -32.07
C ARG A 7 0.77 35.66 -30.65
N LYS A 8 0.53 36.51 -29.66
CA LYS A 8 0.78 36.20 -28.24
C LYS A 8 -0.23 35.19 -27.70
N LEU A 9 -1.50 35.35 -28.05
CA LEU A 9 -2.56 34.42 -27.66
C LEU A 9 -2.34 33.04 -28.27
N GLY A 10 -1.92 32.97 -29.53
CA GLY A 10 -1.55 31.70 -30.19
C GLY A 10 -0.35 31.01 -29.52
N ALA A 11 0.68 31.77 -29.14
CA ALA A 11 1.84 31.23 -28.43
C ALA A 11 1.49 30.71 -27.02
N ILE A 12 0.60 31.40 -26.31
CA ILE A 12 0.12 30.96 -24.99
C ILE A 12 -0.72 29.70 -25.10
N ALA A 13 -1.63 29.62 -26.09
CA ALA A 13 -2.45 28.44 -26.32
C ALA A 13 -1.60 27.21 -26.70
N ALA A 14 -0.58 27.39 -27.54
CA ALA A 14 0.35 26.33 -27.91
C ALA A 14 1.20 25.87 -26.70
N ALA A 15 1.63 26.80 -25.84
CA ALA A 15 2.35 26.45 -24.62
C ALA A 15 1.47 25.68 -23.62
N CYS A 16 0.20 26.05 -23.46
CA CYS A 16 -0.75 25.32 -22.60
C CYS A 16 -1.03 23.90 -23.11
N LEU A 17 -1.16 23.71 -24.43
CA LEU A 17 -1.35 22.38 -25.03
C LEU A 17 -0.09 21.50 -24.93
N ALA A 18 1.10 22.10 -24.93
CA ALA A 18 2.35 21.36 -24.71
C ALA A 18 2.49 20.85 -23.26
N VAL A 19 1.99 21.60 -22.27
CA VAL A 19 2.03 21.20 -20.86
C VAL A 19 1.12 20.00 -20.56
N THR A 20 -0.05 19.91 -21.22
CA THR A 20 -0.96 18.76 -21.05
C THR A 20 -0.49 17.49 -21.76
N ALA A 21 0.38 17.61 -22.77
CA ALA A 21 0.97 16.46 -23.46
C ALA A 21 2.11 15.78 -22.65
N ILE A 22 2.65 16.46 -21.63
CA ILE A 22 3.74 15.94 -20.78
C ILE A 22 3.20 15.34 -19.47
N SER A 23 1.94 15.60 -19.12
CA SER A 23 1.26 14.94 -18.00
C SER A 23 0.88 13.49 -18.37
N ALA A 24 1.88 12.62 -18.48
CA ALA A 24 1.64 11.20 -18.23
C ALA A 24 1.10 11.09 -16.78
N PRO A 25 0.03 10.33 -16.52
CA PRO A 25 -0.29 10.00 -15.13
C PRO A 25 0.99 9.39 -14.55
N ALA A 26 1.49 9.96 -13.46
CA ALA A 26 2.55 9.30 -12.72
C ALA A 26 1.96 7.95 -12.30
N MET A 27 2.29 6.90 -13.07
CA MET A 27 2.23 5.54 -12.60
C MET A 27 3.33 5.46 -11.56
N ALA A 28 3.08 6.05 -10.38
CA ALA A 28 3.84 5.72 -9.21
C ALA A 28 3.57 4.23 -9.02
N GLU A 29 4.48 3.39 -9.49
CA GLU A 29 4.59 2.03 -9.00
C GLU A 29 4.64 2.17 -7.49
N VAL A 30 3.52 1.85 -6.83
CA VAL A 30 3.48 1.76 -5.38
C VAL A 30 4.37 0.56 -5.08
N ARG A 31 5.67 0.83 -4.88
CA ARG A 31 6.63 -0.20 -4.54
C ARG A 31 6.12 -0.87 -3.28
N GLN A 32 5.66 -2.10 -3.42
CA GLN A 32 5.22 -2.88 -2.28
C GLN A 32 6.43 -3.08 -1.38
N VAL A 33 6.23 -2.96 -0.06
CA VAL A 33 7.28 -3.31 0.89
C VAL A 33 7.51 -4.81 0.75
N ASP A 34 8.68 -5.19 0.26
CA ASP A 34 9.16 -6.55 0.07
C ASP A 34 10.08 -6.97 1.23
N GLY A 35 10.56 -8.22 1.20
CA GLY A 35 11.45 -8.72 2.22
C GLY A 35 12.83 -8.08 2.22
N ASP A 36 13.32 -7.60 1.06
CA ASP A 36 14.60 -6.90 1.00
C ASP A 36 14.53 -5.54 1.70
N LEU A 37 13.48 -4.75 1.45
CA LEU A 37 13.25 -3.49 2.16
C LEU A 37 12.94 -3.73 3.63
N TRP A 38 12.18 -4.78 3.95
CA TRP A 38 11.91 -5.18 5.33
C TRP A 38 13.21 -5.45 6.08
N MET A 39 14.12 -6.25 5.54
CA MET A 39 15.39 -6.59 6.20
C MET A 39 16.34 -5.38 6.35
N GLN A 40 16.19 -4.34 5.53
CA GLN A 40 16.94 -3.09 5.64
C GLN A 40 16.29 -2.06 6.59
N SER A 41 15.03 -2.28 6.98
CA SER A 41 14.28 -1.35 7.83
C SER A 41 14.62 -1.52 9.31
N THR A 42 14.57 -0.42 10.06
CA THR A 42 14.68 -0.46 11.53
C THR A 42 13.45 -1.13 12.15
N ALA A 43 13.55 -1.51 13.44
CA ALA A 43 12.42 -2.07 14.16
C ALA A 43 11.22 -1.10 14.18
N GLU A 44 11.46 0.19 14.42
CA GLU A 44 10.42 1.22 14.49
C GLU A 44 9.73 1.39 13.14
N GLN A 45 10.47 1.36 12.03
CA GLN A 45 9.92 1.43 10.68
C GLN A 45 9.01 0.24 10.36
N LYS A 46 9.44 -0.97 10.75
CA LYS A 46 8.63 -2.20 10.60
C LYS A 46 7.34 -2.11 11.41
N GLN A 47 7.41 -1.67 12.67
CA GLN A 47 6.23 -1.54 13.52
C GLN A 47 5.27 -0.47 13.01
N ALA A 48 5.80 0.69 12.57
CA ALA A 48 4.98 1.74 11.98
C ALA A 48 4.24 1.25 10.72
N TYR A 49 4.92 0.47 9.86
CA TYR A 49 4.29 -0.17 8.71
C TYR A 49 3.15 -1.11 9.12
N LEU A 50 3.40 -2.00 10.09
CA LEU A 50 2.39 -2.95 10.58
C LEU A 50 1.18 -2.25 11.20
N VAL A 51 1.39 -1.23 12.02
CA VAL A 51 0.31 -0.40 12.60
C VAL A 51 -0.49 0.27 11.48
N GLY A 52 0.17 0.84 10.48
CA GLY A 52 -0.48 1.43 9.32
C GLY A 52 -1.37 0.43 8.56
N VAL A 53 -0.84 -0.77 8.29
CA VAL A 53 -1.59 -1.85 7.63
C VAL A 53 -2.82 -2.25 8.45
N VAL A 54 -2.66 -2.55 9.74
CA VAL A 54 -3.78 -2.96 10.60
C VAL A 54 -4.86 -1.88 10.65
N ASN A 55 -4.47 -0.61 10.81
CA ASN A 55 -5.42 0.51 10.88
C ASN A 55 -6.22 0.68 9.58
N VAL A 56 -5.57 0.63 8.41
CA VAL A 56 -6.26 0.76 7.12
C VAL A 56 -7.25 -0.39 6.92
N LEU A 57 -6.86 -1.61 7.27
CA LEU A 57 -7.72 -2.79 7.15
C LEU A 57 -8.90 -2.74 8.13
N ALA A 58 -8.68 -2.29 9.38
CA ALA A 58 -9.73 -2.10 10.36
C ALA A 58 -10.76 -1.04 9.93
N VAL A 59 -10.30 0.09 9.39
CA VAL A 59 -11.19 1.13 8.82
C VAL A 59 -12.01 0.56 7.66
N ASN A 60 -11.40 -0.19 6.75
CA ASN A 60 -12.12 -0.83 5.65
C ASN A 60 -13.18 -1.80 6.18
N GLN A 61 -12.85 -2.62 7.17
CA GLN A 61 -13.81 -3.54 7.79
C GLN A 61 -14.97 -2.81 8.44
N ALA A 62 -14.71 -1.73 9.19
CA ALA A 62 -15.76 -0.90 9.79
C ALA A 62 -16.70 -0.29 8.73
N LEU A 63 -16.15 0.16 7.60
CA LEU A 63 -16.95 0.66 6.47
C LEU A 63 -17.83 -0.43 5.86
N ARG A 64 -17.30 -1.66 5.72
CA ARG A 64 -18.06 -2.81 5.20
C ARG A 64 -19.17 -3.23 6.17
N GLN A 65 -18.90 -3.25 7.47
CA GLN A 65 -19.90 -3.50 8.50
C GLN A 65 -21.03 -2.46 8.43
N LYS A 66 -20.69 -1.17 8.34
CA LYS A 66 -21.67 -0.07 8.19
C LYS A 66 -22.55 -0.22 6.94
N ARG A 67 -22.00 -0.80 5.86
CA ARG A 67 -22.72 -1.03 4.59
C ARG A 67 -23.46 -2.37 4.53
N GLY A 68 -23.35 -3.22 5.56
CA GLY A 68 -23.94 -4.56 5.57
C GLY A 68 -23.26 -5.54 4.59
N THR A 69 -22.00 -5.29 4.20
CA THR A 69 -21.24 -6.12 3.24
C THR A 69 -20.05 -6.85 3.86
N ALA A 70 -19.95 -6.84 5.19
CA ALA A 70 -18.96 -7.62 5.93
C ALA A 70 -19.47 -9.05 6.16
N ASP A 71 -18.62 -10.04 5.94
CA ASP A 71 -18.90 -11.46 6.20
C ASP A 71 -17.77 -12.02 7.07
N ALA A 72 -18.09 -12.66 8.20
CA ALA A 72 -17.08 -13.23 9.08
C ALA A 72 -16.21 -14.29 8.39
N SER A 73 -16.73 -14.93 7.34
CA SER A 73 -16.01 -15.91 6.54
C SER A 73 -15.06 -15.27 5.53
N ASP A 74 -15.15 -13.96 5.29
CA ASP A 74 -14.33 -13.30 4.30
C ASP A 74 -12.86 -13.15 4.74
N PRO A 75 -11.92 -13.13 3.78
CA PRO A 75 -10.50 -13.12 4.11
C PRO A 75 -10.05 -11.92 4.96
N LEU A 76 -10.67 -10.75 4.78
CA LEU A 76 -10.35 -9.55 5.55
C LEU A 76 -10.73 -9.71 7.03
N SER A 77 -11.92 -10.22 7.31
CA SER A 77 -12.41 -10.47 8.66
C SER A 77 -11.54 -11.53 9.35
N ARG A 78 -11.14 -12.58 8.63
CA ARG A 78 -10.20 -13.59 9.14
C ARG A 78 -8.83 -13.00 9.45
N TYR A 79 -8.31 -12.17 8.55
CA TYR A 79 -7.04 -11.48 8.75
C TYR A 79 -7.07 -10.64 10.02
N LEU A 80 -8.09 -9.80 10.19
CA LEU A 80 -8.21 -8.94 11.38
C LEU A 80 -8.39 -9.75 12.66
N ALA A 81 -9.19 -10.82 12.64
CA ALA A 81 -9.32 -11.72 13.78
C ALA A 81 -8.02 -12.42 14.18
N ALA A 82 -7.15 -12.72 13.20
CA ALA A 82 -5.82 -13.27 13.47
C ALA A 82 -4.86 -12.18 13.98
N ALA A 83 -4.92 -10.97 13.41
CA ALA A 83 -4.11 -9.84 13.83
C ALA A 83 -4.42 -9.41 15.27
N ASP A 84 -5.69 -9.46 15.69
CA ASP A 84 -6.12 -9.16 17.07
C ASP A 84 -5.55 -10.12 18.12
N GLN A 85 -5.08 -11.31 17.71
CA GLN A 85 -4.46 -12.31 18.60
C GLN A 85 -2.95 -12.13 18.77
N GLN A 86 -2.34 -11.18 18.04
CA GLN A 86 -0.90 -10.95 18.05
C GLN A 86 -0.59 -9.50 18.35
N SER A 87 0.46 -9.25 19.14
CA SER A 87 1.02 -7.90 19.25
C SER A 87 1.77 -7.52 17.97
N ILE A 88 1.91 -6.21 17.73
CA ILE A 88 2.73 -5.69 16.62
C ILE A 88 4.16 -6.24 16.67
N ALA A 89 4.73 -6.38 17.88
CA ALA A 89 6.05 -6.96 18.07
C ALA A 89 6.11 -8.46 17.68
N GLN A 90 5.05 -9.23 17.96
CA GLN A 90 4.97 -10.65 17.56
C GLN A 90 4.82 -10.80 16.04
N MET A 91 4.02 -9.95 15.41
CA MET A 91 3.91 -9.91 13.93
C MET A 91 5.27 -9.56 13.30
N GLN A 92 5.97 -8.57 13.84
CA GLN A 92 7.31 -8.21 13.37
C GLN A 92 8.28 -9.38 13.49
N ALA A 93 8.36 -10.02 14.65
CA ALA A 93 9.26 -11.15 14.88
C ALA A 93 8.97 -12.34 13.93
N SER A 94 7.69 -12.58 13.64
CA SER A 94 7.28 -13.63 12.71
C SER A 94 7.75 -13.33 11.28
N LEU A 95 7.63 -12.08 10.84
CA LEU A 95 8.12 -11.63 9.54
C LEU A 95 9.65 -11.61 9.47
N ASP A 96 10.33 -11.19 10.54
CA ASP A 96 11.80 -11.24 10.65
C ASP A 96 12.30 -12.69 10.49
N SER A 97 11.63 -13.64 11.14
CA SER A 97 11.93 -15.07 10.98
C SER A 97 11.65 -15.57 9.56
N TYR A 98 10.52 -15.17 8.96
CA TYR A 98 10.15 -15.54 7.60
C TYR A 98 11.17 -15.05 6.55
N TYR A 99 11.63 -13.80 6.66
CA TYR A 99 12.56 -13.18 5.72
C TYR A 99 14.04 -13.45 6.02
N ALA A 100 14.36 -14.11 7.14
CA ALA A 100 15.69 -14.64 7.40
C ALA A 100 16.12 -15.63 6.29
N ASN A 101 15.17 -16.34 5.68
CA ASN A 101 15.41 -17.09 4.45
C ASN A 101 15.41 -16.16 3.24
N ALA A 102 16.58 -16.02 2.58
CA ALA A 102 16.74 -15.16 1.41
C ALA A 102 15.79 -15.49 0.25
N ALA A 103 15.38 -16.76 0.10
CA ALA A 103 14.42 -17.18 -0.92
C ALA A 103 13.04 -16.53 -0.76
N ASN A 104 12.70 -16.07 0.45
CA ASN A 104 11.43 -15.41 0.73
C ASN A 104 11.45 -13.90 0.44
N ARG A 105 12.60 -13.28 0.17
CA ARG A 105 12.71 -11.80 0.14
C ARG A 105 11.98 -11.14 -1.03
N SER A 106 11.75 -11.85 -2.12
CA SER A 106 10.93 -11.36 -3.25
C SER A 106 9.44 -11.28 -2.92
N VAL A 107 9.02 -11.84 -1.78
CA VAL A 107 7.62 -11.81 -1.35
C VAL A 107 7.27 -10.46 -0.72
N PRO A 108 6.19 -9.79 -1.16
CA PRO A 108 5.65 -8.61 -0.49
C PRO A 108 5.19 -8.89 0.95
N VAL A 109 5.51 -8.00 1.89
CA VAL A 109 5.19 -8.13 3.32
C VAL A 109 3.70 -8.34 3.57
N LEU A 110 2.84 -7.53 2.94
CA LEU A 110 1.39 -7.70 3.07
C LEU A 110 0.93 -9.07 2.54
N GLY A 111 1.57 -9.58 1.48
CA GLY A 111 1.30 -10.91 0.94
C GLY A 111 1.76 -12.03 1.88
N ALA A 112 2.90 -11.87 2.54
CA ALA A 112 3.39 -12.81 3.56
C ALA A 112 2.44 -12.87 4.76
N LEU A 113 2.03 -11.70 5.28
CA LEU A 113 1.04 -11.56 6.35
C LEU A 113 -0.28 -12.23 5.98
N TRP A 114 -0.80 -11.94 4.79
CA TRP A 114 -2.05 -12.52 4.32
C TRP A 114 -2.01 -14.05 4.27
N ARG A 115 -0.93 -14.63 3.73
CA ARG A 115 -0.76 -16.08 3.69
C ARG A 115 -0.68 -16.68 5.08
N ALA A 116 0.05 -16.04 6.01
CA ALA A 116 0.15 -16.51 7.39
C ALA A 116 -1.23 -16.52 8.09
N SER A 117 -2.04 -15.49 7.89
CA SER A 117 -3.36 -15.38 8.56
C SER A 117 -4.45 -16.22 7.90
N VAL A 118 -4.44 -16.35 6.56
CA VAL A 118 -5.49 -17.05 5.81
C VAL A 118 -5.20 -18.54 5.63
N ALA A 119 -3.93 -18.95 5.48
CA ALA A 119 -3.55 -20.35 5.29
C ALA A 119 -3.37 -21.13 6.61
N ALA A 120 -3.46 -20.48 7.77
CA ALA A 120 -3.38 -21.14 9.08
C ALA A 120 -4.61 -22.02 9.43
N ARG A 121 -5.47 -22.36 8.46
CA ARG A 121 -6.62 -23.27 8.61
C ARG A 121 -6.86 -24.07 7.34
#